data_AF-A0A5M9JZG4-F1
#
_entry.id   AF-A0A5M9JZG4-F1
#
_cell.length_a   1.000
_cell.length_b   1.000
_cell.length_c   1.000
_cell.angle_alpha   90.00
_cell.angle_beta   90.00
_cell.angle_gamma   90.00
#
_symmetry.space_group_name_H-M   'P 1'
#
loop_
_entity.id
_entity.type
_entity.pdbx_description
1 polymer ?
#
loop_
_entity_poly.entity_id
_entity_poly.type
_entity_poly.pdbx_seq_one_letter_code
_entity_poly.pdbx_strand_id
1 'polypeptide(L)'
;MPSARQIVYVITVAATSAHAAFGPAFSTGPTSSGVYIQSSTATLVIPHAHAPSNNSGDLSLWVGMGTSGGDLIQSIVQNLQTTWDVYAYTLKQTSATSQEAILGKGSAKATAGAYIKMNYRYSASTGNYTQTVYLNGAVVSTLSTSDGYAQGWGSAVECAATDCGTIPAHIVCSPFLISLFSPSESLRHIPMDQCSNRHVSS
;
A
#
# COMPACT_ATOMS: atom_id res chain seq x y z
N MET A 1 -11.63 -45.93 0.81
CA MET A 1 -11.37 -44.53 0.41
C MET A 1 -10.86 -43.79 1.64
N PRO A 2 -9.56 -43.48 1.77
CA PRO A 2 -9.08 -42.70 2.90
C PRO A 2 -9.14 -41.20 2.57
N SER A 3 -9.63 -40.45 3.56
CA SER A 3 -9.78 -38.99 3.59
C SER A 3 -8.41 -38.30 3.63
N ALA A 4 -8.21 -37.29 2.78
CA ALA A 4 -6.99 -36.50 2.73
C ALA A 4 -6.92 -35.55 3.94
N ARG A 5 -5.93 -35.76 4.79
CA ARG A 5 -5.58 -34.85 5.88
C ARG A 5 -5.06 -33.54 5.29
N GLN A 6 -5.80 -32.44 5.48
CA GLN A 6 -5.29 -31.09 5.22
C GLN A 6 -4.25 -30.75 6.30
N ILE A 7 -2.99 -30.59 5.87
CA ILE A 7 -1.90 -30.08 6.69
C ILE A 7 -2.03 -28.56 6.70
N VAL A 8 -2.44 -27.99 7.83
CA VAL A 8 -2.39 -26.55 8.08
C VAL A 8 -0.95 -26.20 8.47
N TYR A 9 -0.26 -25.45 7.62
CA TYR A 9 1.04 -24.85 7.97
C TYR A 9 0.78 -23.63 8.85
N VAL A 10 1.07 -23.75 10.14
CA VAL A 10 1.14 -22.61 11.06
C VAL A 10 2.46 -21.88 10.77
N ILE A 11 2.39 -20.71 10.15
CA ILE A 11 3.54 -19.80 10.04
C ILE A 11 3.67 -19.08 11.38
N THR A 12 4.57 -19.56 12.24
CA THR A 12 5.06 -18.80 13.39
C THR A 12 5.97 -17.68 12.89
N VAL A 13 5.50 -16.43 12.93
CA VAL A 13 6.35 -15.26 12.71
C VAL A 13 7.18 -15.05 13.98
N ALA A 14 8.44 -15.50 13.95
CA ALA A 14 9.42 -15.09 14.94
C ALA A 14 9.68 -13.58 14.75
N ALA A 15 9.47 -12.78 15.79
CA ALA A 15 9.83 -11.37 15.81
C ALA A 15 11.37 -11.22 15.89
N THR A 16 12.06 -11.57 14.81
CA THR A 16 13.39 -11.03 14.55
C THR A 16 13.18 -9.55 14.28
N SER A 17 13.80 -8.67 15.07
CA SER A 17 13.84 -7.24 14.75
C SER A 17 14.57 -7.05 13.43
N ALA A 18 13.86 -7.11 12.32
CA ALA A 18 14.38 -6.71 11.03
C ALA A 18 14.57 -5.19 11.09
N HIS A 19 15.81 -4.73 10.94
CA HIS A 19 16.06 -3.31 10.70
C HIS A 19 15.65 -3.04 9.24
N ALA A 20 14.36 -2.75 9.04
CA ALA A 20 13.89 -2.28 7.74
C ALA A 20 14.55 -0.91 7.46
N ALA A 21 15.23 -0.79 6.33
CA ALA A 21 15.71 0.48 5.82
C ALA A 21 14.59 1.15 5.02
N PHE A 22 14.26 2.39 5.36
CA PHE A 22 13.33 3.20 4.58
C PHE A 22 14.08 4.04 3.56
N GLY A 23 13.62 3.97 2.31
CA GLY A 23 13.99 4.91 1.26
C GLY A 23 13.13 6.17 1.30
N PRO A 24 12.93 6.85 0.14
CA PRO A 24 12.01 7.97 0.05
C PRO A 24 10.63 7.62 0.59
N ALA A 25 10.12 8.49 1.46
CA ALA A 25 8.78 8.39 2.02
C ALA A 25 8.11 9.76 1.98
N PHE A 26 6.79 9.74 1.90
CA PHE A 26 5.96 10.92 1.96
C PHE A 26 4.78 10.66 2.88
N SER A 27 4.40 11.67 3.65
CA SER A 27 3.23 11.65 4.50
C SER A 27 2.53 12.99 4.38
N THR A 28 1.20 12.97 4.28
CA THR A 28 0.38 14.18 4.38
C THR A 28 0.32 14.71 5.82
N GLY A 29 0.78 13.93 6.79
CA GLY A 29 0.48 14.14 8.20
C GLY A 29 -1.00 13.86 8.51
N PRO A 30 -1.42 14.09 9.76
CA PRO A 30 -2.79 13.88 10.18
C PRO A 30 -3.75 14.92 9.55
N THR A 31 -4.96 14.49 9.23
CA THR A 31 -6.07 15.37 8.88
C THR A 31 -6.48 16.20 10.10
N SER A 32 -7.12 17.34 9.87
CA SER A 32 -7.70 18.14 10.94
C SER A 32 -8.79 17.36 11.70
N SER A 33 -9.08 17.79 12.95
CA SER A 33 -10.14 17.19 13.75
C SER A 33 -11.48 17.16 13.01
N GLY A 34 -12.17 16.02 13.06
CA GLY A 34 -13.44 15.81 12.36
C GLY A 34 -13.33 15.63 10.84
N VAL A 35 -12.12 15.72 10.27
CA VAL A 35 -11.87 15.52 8.84
C VAL A 35 -11.25 14.14 8.61
N TYR A 36 -11.72 13.43 7.60
CA TYR A 36 -11.13 12.14 7.20
C TYR A 36 -11.09 11.96 5.69
N ILE A 37 -10.22 11.08 5.23
CA ILE A 37 -10.04 10.77 3.81
C ILE A 37 -11.13 9.80 3.36
N GLN A 38 -12.10 10.26 2.58
CA GLN A 38 -13.15 9.40 2.01
C GLN A 38 -12.66 8.54 0.86
N SER A 39 -11.72 9.05 0.07
CA SER A 39 -11.11 8.25 -0.98
C SER A 39 -9.71 8.74 -1.30
N SER A 40 -8.85 7.80 -1.65
CA SER A 40 -7.52 8.06 -2.19
C SER A 40 -7.27 7.17 -3.39
N THR A 41 -6.59 7.69 -4.39
CA THR A 41 -6.09 6.90 -5.53
C THR A 41 -4.65 7.28 -5.81
N ALA A 42 -3.79 6.29 -5.86
CA ALA A 42 -2.42 6.43 -6.31
C ALA A 42 -2.16 5.47 -7.47
N THR A 43 -1.29 5.89 -8.39
CA THR A 43 -0.79 5.00 -9.44
C THR A 43 0.73 4.95 -9.32
N LEU A 44 1.26 3.74 -9.38
CA LEU A 44 2.67 3.43 -9.34
C LEU A 44 3.03 2.73 -10.64
N VAL A 45 4.12 3.15 -11.27
CA VAL A 45 4.73 2.41 -12.38
C VAL A 45 5.92 1.63 -11.82
N ILE A 46 5.94 0.32 -12.03
CA ILE A 46 7.05 -0.51 -11.57
C ILE A 46 8.33 -0.06 -12.28
N PRO A 47 9.42 0.24 -11.55
CA PRO A 47 10.66 0.69 -12.17
C PRO A 47 11.20 -0.34 -13.16
N HIS A 48 11.81 0.15 -14.25
CA HIS A 48 12.41 -0.70 -15.28
C HIS A 48 13.71 -1.35 -14.82
N ALA A 49 14.44 -0.65 -13.95
CA ALA A 49 15.58 -1.25 -13.28
C ALA A 49 15.08 -2.32 -12.30
N HIS A 50 15.73 -3.49 -12.36
CA HIS A 50 15.47 -4.58 -11.44
C HIS A 50 15.65 -4.12 -9.99
N ALA A 51 14.90 -4.71 -9.07
CA ALA A 51 15.19 -4.54 -7.65
C ALA A 51 16.67 -4.90 -7.40
N PRO A 52 17.37 -4.16 -6.53
CA PRO A 52 18.78 -4.42 -6.25
C PRO A 52 18.98 -5.90 -5.90
N SER A 53 19.87 -6.60 -6.62
CA SER A 53 20.08 -8.05 -6.40
C SER A 53 20.83 -8.35 -5.10
N ASN A 54 21.34 -7.32 -4.42
CA ASN A 54 22.17 -7.43 -3.22
C ASN A 54 21.35 -7.51 -1.91
N ASN A 55 20.03 -7.31 -1.93
CA ASN A 55 19.17 -7.35 -0.74
C ASN A 55 18.20 -8.54 -0.71
N SER A 56 18.51 -9.62 -1.44
CA SER A 56 17.59 -10.75 -1.69
C SER A 56 16.23 -10.34 -2.29
N GLY A 57 16.17 -9.15 -2.88
CA GLY A 57 15.01 -8.55 -3.50
C GLY A 57 13.87 -8.22 -2.55
N ASP A 58 14.05 -8.07 -1.24
CA ASP A 58 12.97 -7.72 -0.31
C ASP A 58 12.71 -6.20 -0.29
N LEU A 59 12.10 -5.72 -1.38
CA LEU A 59 11.82 -4.31 -1.63
C LEU A 59 10.32 -4.11 -1.78
N SER A 60 9.75 -3.21 -0.99
CA SER A 60 8.35 -2.92 -0.96
C SER A 60 8.09 -1.46 -1.34
N LEU A 61 7.17 -1.26 -2.27
CA LEU A 61 6.63 0.05 -2.61
C LEU A 61 5.17 0.04 -2.17
N TRP A 62 4.82 0.88 -1.22
CA TRP A 62 3.46 0.91 -0.70
C TRP A 62 2.91 2.32 -0.61
N VAL A 63 1.58 2.38 -0.68
CA VAL A 63 0.81 3.53 -0.21
C VAL A 63 -0.21 3.04 0.79
N GLY A 64 -0.64 3.93 1.67
CA GLY A 64 -1.61 3.55 2.68
C GLY A 64 -2.15 4.72 3.47
N MET A 65 -3.06 4.41 4.37
CA MET A 65 -3.66 5.39 5.28
C MET A 65 -3.71 4.87 6.69
N GLY A 66 -3.19 5.68 7.63
CA GLY A 66 -3.39 5.46 9.06
C GLY A 66 -4.82 5.78 9.43
N THR A 67 -5.43 4.93 10.25
CA THR A 67 -6.84 5.04 10.62
C THR A 67 -7.00 5.40 12.10
N SER A 68 -8.18 5.92 12.47
CA SER A 68 -8.51 6.22 13.86
C SER A 68 -8.59 4.97 14.75
N GLY A 69 -8.70 3.77 14.17
CA GLY A 69 -8.61 2.50 14.87
C GLY A 69 -7.17 2.10 15.22
N GLY A 70 -6.17 2.85 14.74
CA GLY A 70 -4.76 2.50 14.86
C GLY A 70 -4.26 1.54 13.77
N ASP A 71 -5.16 1.12 12.88
CA ASP A 71 -4.84 0.25 11.76
C ASP A 71 -4.22 1.05 10.62
N LEU A 72 -3.47 0.34 9.78
CA LEU A 72 -2.88 0.89 8.57
C LEU A 72 -3.39 0.10 7.36
N ILE A 73 -4.26 0.73 6.56
CA ILE A 73 -4.81 0.15 5.32
C ILE A 73 -3.88 0.45 4.16
N GLN A 74 -3.44 -0.58 3.41
CA GLN A 74 -2.30 -0.47 2.51
C GLN A 74 -2.43 -1.31 1.24
N SER A 75 -1.78 -0.86 0.19
CA SER A 75 -1.56 -1.68 -1.01
C SER A 75 -0.09 -1.62 -1.34
N ILE A 76 0.43 -2.75 -1.78
CA ILE A 76 1.87 -2.97 -1.89
C ILE A 76 2.21 -3.57 -3.25
N VAL A 77 3.37 -3.14 -3.73
CA VAL A 77 4.09 -3.75 -4.83
C VAL A 77 5.42 -4.19 -4.24
N GLN A 78 5.50 -5.48 -3.94
CA GLN A 78 6.63 -6.08 -3.25
C GLN A 78 7.45 -6.88 -4.26
N ASN A 79 8.73 -6.59 -4.38
CA ASN A 79 9.67 -7.52 -4.97
C ASN A 79 10.03 -8.56 -3.91
N LEU A 80 10.12 -9.82 -4.32
CA LEU A 80 10.88 -10.83 -3.60
C LEU A 80 11.80 -11.48 -4.64
N GLN A 81 13.10 -11.23 -4.50
CA GLN A 81 14.18 -11.63 -5.42
C GLN A 81 14.05 -11.10 -6.85
N THR A 82 13.13 -11.65 -7.64
CA THR A 82 13.01 -11.37 -9.09
C THR A 82 11.59 -11.07 -9.53
N THR A 83 10.60 -11.29 -8.68
CA THR A 83 9.19 -11.17 -9.04
C THR A 83 8.53 -10.09 -8.21
N TRP A 84 7.78 -9.21 -8.88
CA TRP A 84 6.91 -8.25 -8.20
C TRP A 84 5.55 -8.87 -7.93
N ASP A 85 5.13 -8.85 -6.67
CA ASP A 85 3.81 -9.23 -6.20
C ASP A 85 3.01 -7.99 -5.84
N VAL A 86 1.75 -7.98 -6.23
CA VAL A 86 0.87 -6.83 -6.09
C VAL A 86 -0.42 -7.23 -5.40
N TYR A 87 -0.72 -6.62 -4.25
CA TYR A 87 -1.90 -6.96 -3.45
C TYR A 87 -2.30 -5.86 -2.47
N ALA A 88 -3.52 -5.95 -1.95
CA ALA A 88 -4.03 -5.14 -0.83
C ALA A 88 -3.84 -5.90 0.50
N TYR A 89 -3.58 -5.17 1.58
CA TYR A 89 -3.54 -5.71 2.94
C TYR A 89 -3.81 -4.62 3.98
N THR A 90 -4.15 -5.03 5.20
CA THR A 90 -4.27 -4.14 6.35
C THR A 90 -3.36 -4.65 7.45
N LEU A 91 -2.58 -3.76 8.06
CA LEU A 91 -1.95 -4.02 9.35
C LEU A 91 -2.92 -3.60 10.44
N LYS A 92 -3.61 -4.57 11.03
CA LYS A 92 -4.57 -4.35 12.09
C LYS A 92 -3.85 -4.28 13.43
N GLN A 93 -4.07 -3.21 14.18
CA GLN A 93 -3.49 -3.06 15.51
C GLN A 93 -4.11 -4.09 16.47
N THR A 94 -3.26 -4.90 17.10
CA THR A 94 -3.68 -5.88 18.12
C THR A 94 -3.28 -5.46 19.53
N SER A 95 -2.27 -4.60 19.66
CA SER A 95 -1.89 -3.93 20.91
C SER A 95 -1.14 -2.62 20.63
N ALA A 96 -0.67 -1.91 21.65
CA ALA A 96 0.18 -0.73 21.48
C ALA A 96 1.51 -1.02 20.74
N THR A 97 1.94 -2.28 20.70
CA THR A 97 3.24 -2.68 20.14
C THR A 97 3.14 -3.83 19.15
N SER A 98 1.93 -4.25 18.74
CA SER A 98 1.74 -5.38 17.84
C SER A 98 0.65 -5.12 16.81
N GLN A 99 0.86 -5.69 15.63
CA GLN A 99 -0.06 -5.65 14.51
C GLN A 99 -0.19 -7.04 13.90
N GLU A 100 -1.32 -7.29 13.25
CA GLU A 100 -1.60 -8.50 12.47
C GLU A 100 -1.87 -8.11 11.01
N ALA A 101 -1.24 -8.82 10.07
CA ALA A 101 -1.47 -8.60 8.65
C ALA A 101 -2.72 -9.36 8.17
N ILE A 102 -3.69 -8.61 7.64
CA ILE A 102 -4.89 -9.15 7.01
C ILE A 102 -4.74 -8.97 5.50
N LEU A 103 -4.62 -10.07 4.77
CA LEU A 103 -4.45 -10.05 3.32
C LEU A 103 -5.78 -9.87 2.59
N GLY A 104 -5.74 -9.12 1.50
CA GLY A 104 -6.83 -9.02 0.54
C GLY A 104 -7.05 -10.33 -0.23
N LYS A 105 -8.24 -10.44 -0.82
CA LYS A 105 -8.53 -11.52 -1.76
C LYS A 105 -7.79 -11.25 -3.07
N GLY A 106 -6.94 -12.18 -3.46
CA GLY A 106 -6.20 -12.15 -4.72
C GLY A 106 -4.88 -11.38 -4.65
N SER A 107 -4.00 -11.72 -5.58
CA SER A 107 -2.74 -11.05 -5.86
C SER A 107 -2.37 -11.31 -7.31
N ALA A 108 -1.43 -10.53 -7.85
CA ALA A 108 -0.88 -10.79 -9.17
C ALA A 108 0.62 -10.54 -9.23
N LYS A 109 1.28 -11.32 -10.09
CA LYS A 109 2.65 -11.03 -10.49
C LYS A 109 2.65 -9.87 -11.48
N ALA A 110 3.63 -8.99 -11.36
CA ALA A 110 3.83 -7.87 -12.26
C ALA A 110 5.29 -7.80 -12.72
N THR A 111 5.50 -7.07 -13.81
CA THR A 111 6.83 -6.84 -14.39
C THR A 111 7.14 -5.35 -14.40
N ALA A 112 8.40 -5.01 -14.61
CA ALA A 112 8.84 -3.66 -14.94
C ALA A 112 7.90 -2.98 -15.96
N GLY A 113 7.62 -1.69 -15.73
CA GLY A 113 6.75 -0.87 -16.58
C GLY A 113 5.25 -1.09 -16.39
N ALA A 114 4.82 -2.07 -15.58
CA ALA A 114 3.40 -2.26 -15.28
C ALA A 114 2.82 -1.09 -14.47
N TYR A 115 1.56 -0.76 -14.74
CA TYR A 115 0.82 0.30 -14.07
C TYR A 115 -0.05 -0.28 -12.96
N ILE A 116 0.24 0.10 -11.73
CA ILE A 116 -0.49 -0.35 -10.55
C ILE A 116 -1.32 0.80 -10.01
N LYS A 117 -2.64 0.68 -10.05
CA LYS A 117 -3.54 1.65 -9.43
C LYS A 117 -4.02 1.10 -8.08
N MET A 118 -3.80 1.84 -7.02
CA MET A 118 -4.20 1.52 -5.65
C MET A 118 -5.30 2.49 -5.26
N ASN A 119 -6.52 1.98 -5.11
CA ASN A 119 -7.71 2.76 -4.80
C ASN A 119 -8.27 2.40 -3.44
N TYR A 120 -8.66 3.41 -2.68
CA TYR A 120 -9.29 3.28 -1.39
C TYR A 120 -10.57 4.10 -1.39
N ARG A 121 -11.69 3.52 -0.94
CA ARG A 121 -12.93 4.27 -0.72
C ARG A 121 -13.59 3.88 0.59
N TYR A 122 -13.98 4.88 1.34
CA TYR A 122 -14.85 4.76 2.50
C TYR A 122 -16.30 4.60 2.07
N SER A 123 -17.03 3.74 2.77
CA SER A 123 -18.46 3.56 2.62
C SER A 123 -19.17 3.93 3.92
N ALA A 124 -19.91 5.04 3.92
CA ALA A 124 -20.65 5.50 5.10
C ALA A 124 -21.77 4.53 5.52
N SER A 125 -22.28 3.70 4.61
CA SER A 125 -23.33 2.71 4.93
C SER A 125 -22.79 1.50 5.69
N THR A 126 -21.53 1.13 5.48
CA THR A 126 -20.91 -0.05 6.11
C THR A 126 -19.86 0.33 7.14
N GLY A 127 -19.36 1.56 7.13
CA GLY A 127 -18.24 1.98 7.96
C GLY A 127 -16.88 1.45 7.50
N ASN A 128 -16.81 0.84 6.31
CA ASN A 128 -15.59 0.18 5.85
C ASN A 128 -14.81 1.06 4.86
N TYR A 129 -13.49 0.84 4.82
CA TYR A 129 -12.69 1.14 3.64
C TYR A 129 -12.64 -0.08 2.74
N THR A 130 -12.81 0.12 1.44
CA THR A 130 -12.53 -0.87 0.41
C THR A 130 -11.28 -0.47 -0.35
N GLN A 131 -10.30 -1.36 -0.31
CA GLN A 131 -9.03 -1.30 -1.04
C GLN A 131 -9.20 -2.11 -2.32
N THR A 132 -8.92 -1.51 -3.46
CA THR A 132 -8.97 -2.18 -4.77
C THR A 132 -7.68 -1.88 -5.52
N VAL A 133 -6.96 -2.95 -5.87
CA VAL A 133 -5.70 -2.87 -6.59
C VAL A 133 -5.91 -3.33 -8.02
N TYR A 134 -5.47 -2.50 -8.96
CA TYR A 134 -5.53 -2.78 -10.38
C TYR A 134 -4.12 -2.92 -10.95
N LEU A 135 -3.91 -3.97 -11.75
CA LEU A 135 -2.72 -4.16 -12.57
C LEU A 135 -3.13 -3.94 -14.03
N ASN A 136 -2.56 -2.94 -14.69
CA ASN A 136 -2.86 -2.59 -16.08
C ASN A 136 -4.37 -2.45 -16.35
N GLY A 137 -5.12 -1.91 -15.38
CA GLY A 137 -6.56 -1.70 -15.45
C GLY A 137 -7.44 -2.87 -14.99
N ALA A 138 -6.88 -4.07 -14.79
CA ALA A 138 -7.62 -5.23 -14.28
C ALA A 138 -7.53 -5.32 -12.75
N VAL A 139 -8.65 -5.61 -12.06
CA VAL A 139 -8.64 -5.84 -10.61
C VAL A 139 -7.89 -7.12 -10.29
N VAL A 140 -6.88 -7.03 -9.42
CA VAL A 140 -6.06 -8.18 -9.00
C VAL A 140 -6.15 -8.47 -7.51
N SER A 141 -6.52 -7.47 -6.70
CA SER A 141 -6.68 -7.66 -5.27
C SER A 141 -7.75 -6.72 -4.71
N THR A 142 -8.54 -7.22 -3.76
CA THR A 142 -9.55 -6.43 -3.04
C THR A 142 -9.56 -6.80 -1.57
N LEU A 143 -9.66 -5.80 -0.70
CA LEU A 143 -9.84 -5.98 0.74
C LEU A 143 -10.84 -4.95 1.26
N SER A 144 -11.77 -5.35 2.12
CA SER A 144 -12.64 -4.38 2.81
C SER A 144 -12.69 -4.65 4.29
N THR A 145 -12.42 -3.61 5.07
CA THR A 145 -12.17 -3.70 6.50
C THR A 145 -12.81 -2.53 7.25
N SER A 146 -13.20 -2.78 8.49
CA SER A 146 -13.82 -1.80 9.39
C SER A 146 -12.76 -1.34 10.39
N ASP A 147 -12.05 -0.28 10.03
CA ASP A 147 -10.81 0.15 10.71
C ASP A 147 -10.93 1.57 11.30
N GLY A 148 -12.14 2.14 11.32
CA GLY A 148 -12.36 3.55 11.68
C GLY A 148 -12.11 4.47 10.48
N TYR A 149 -11.81 5.74 10.74
CA TYR A 149 -11.64 6.77 9.70
C TYR A 149 -10.17 6.97 9.31
N ALA A 150 -9.87 7.07 8.02
CA ALA A 150 -8.53 7.38 7.54
C ALA A 150 -8.15 8.83 7.89
N GLN A 151 -7.10 8.98 8.69
CA GLN A 151 -6.64 10.24 9.27
C GLN A 151 -5.32 10.72 8.69
N GLY A 152 -4.69 9.98 7.80
CA GLY A 152 -3.48 10.43 7.12
C GLY A 152 -3.17 9.51 5.96
N TRP A 153 -2.49 10.03 4.95
CA TRP A 153 -2.05 9.24 3.81
C TRP A 153 -0.53 9.27 3.73
N GLY A 154 0.06 8.15 3.32
CA GLY A 154 1.49 8.08 3.08
C GLY A 154 1.87 7.09 2.00
N SER A 155 3.12 7.22 1.57
CA SER A 155 3.80 6.28 0.70
C SER A 155 5.21 6.06 1.21
N ALA A 156 5.73 4.85 1.05
CA ALA A 156 7.15 4.62 1.30
C ALA A 156 7.74 3.58 0.35
N VAL A 157 9.05 3.72 0.21
CA VAL A 157 9.95 2.68 -0.24
C VAL A 157 10.51 2.02 0.99
N GLU A 158 10.23 0.75 1.18
CA GLU A 158 10.67 -0.01 2.34
C GLU A 158 11.51 -1.17 1.89
N CYS A 159 12.63 -1.37 2.55
CA CYS A 159 13.46 -2.54 2.35
C CYS A 159 13.61 -3.27 3.67
N ALA A 160 13.32 -4.57 3.72
CA ALA A 160 13.41 -5.32 4.96
C ALA A 160 14.87 -5.53 5.42
N ALA A 161 15.84 -5.37 4.51
CA ALA A 161 17.27 -5.47 4.79
C ALA A 161 17.93 -4.09 4.97
N THR A 162 19.10 -4.06 5.59
CA THR A 162 19.88 -2.82 5.83
C THR A 162 20.86 -2.49 4.70
N ASP A 163 20.98 -3.34 3.69
CA ASP A 163 22.02 -3.31 2.65
C ASP A 163 21.47 -3.03 1.24
N CYS A 164 20.29 -2.42 1.15
CA CYS A 164 19.53 -2.30 -0.10
C CYS A 164 20.11 -1.34 -1.15
N GLY A 165 21.23 -0.68 -0.83
CA GLY A 165 21.92 0.20 -1.77
C GLY A 165 21.03 1.33 -2.28
N THR A 166 21.19 1.67 -3.55
CA THR A 166 20.36 2.70 -4.20
C THR A 166 19.14 2.05 -4.86
N ILE A 167 17.94 2.42 -4.41
CA ILE A 167 16.70 1.98 -5.04
C ILE A 167 16.50 2.77 -6.35
N PRO A 168 16.22 2.11 -7.48
CA PRO A 168 16.00 2.81 -8.73
C PRO A 168 14.87 3.83 -8.65
N ALA A 169 15.02 4.91 -9.44
CA ALA A 169 13.97 5.89 -9.60
C ALA A 169 12.69 5.21 -10.10
N HIS A 170 11.64 5.34 -9.31
CA HIS A 170 10.29 4.90 -9.63
C HIS A 170 9.40 6.12 -9.55
N ILE A 171 8.39 6.16 -10.41
CA ILE A 171 7.48 7.29 -10.44
C ILE A 171 6.17 6.82 -9.83
N VAL A 172 5.83 7.40 -8.69
CA VAL A 172 4.45 7.43 -8.20
C VAL A 172 3.75 8.53 -8.99
N CYS A 173 3.33 8.21 -10.21
CA CYS A 173 2.56 9.11 -11.05
C CYS A 173 1.09 9.03 -10.64
N SER A 174 0.49 10.07 -10.10
CA SER A 174 -0.97 10.20 -10.22
C SER A 174 -1.41 11.63 -10.00
N PRO A 175 -2.50 12.11 -10.65
CA PRO A 175 -3.32 13.13 -10.05
C PRO A 175 -3.79 12.58 -8.69
N PHE A 176 -3.14 13.02 -7.64
CA PHE A 176 -3.40 12.56 -6.29
C PHE A 176 -4.75 13.12 -5.86
N LEU A 177 -5.80 12.31 -5.99
CA LEU A 177 -7.15 12.72 -5.58
C LEU A 177 -7.43 12.17 -4.18
N ILE A 178 -7.06 12.96 -3.18
CA ILE A 178 -7.64 12.82 -1.84
C ILE A 178 -8.94 13.63 -1.81
N SER A 179 -10.02 12.92 -1.51
CA SER A 179 -11.29 13.54 -1.15
C SER A 179 -11.41 13.52 0.36
N LEU A 180 -11.46 14.71 0.98
CA LEU A 180 -11.68 14.85 2.41
C LEU A 180 -13.16 15.10 2.69
N PHE A 181 -13.65 14.52 3.78
CA PHE A 181 -14.97 14.83 4.33
C PHE A 181 -14.83 15.61 5.62
N SER A 182 -15.60 16.70 5.73
CA SER A 182 -15.86 17.41 6.98
C SER A 182 -17.37 17.45 7.22
N PRO A 183 -17.88 17.10 8.41
CA PRO A 183 -19.31 17.22 8.70
C PRO A 183 -19.80 18.67 8.75
N SER A 184 -18.90 19.66 8.82
CA SER A 184 -19.25 21.10 8.87
C SER A 184 -19.03 21.86 7.57
N GLU A 185 -18.37 21.29 6.55
CA GLU A 185 -18.05 21.98 5.29
C GLU A 185 -18.02 21.03 4.08
N SER A 186 -18.43 21.54 2.92
CA SER A 186 -18.42 20.85 1.62
C SER A 186 -17.07 20.20 1.28
N LEU A 187 -17.13 19.07 0.55
CA LEU A 187 -16.00 18.25 0.07
C LEU A 187 -14.81 19.11 -0.38
N ARG A 188 -13.67 18.98 0.31
CA ARG A 188 -12.41 19.59 -0.13
C ARG A 188 -11.61 18.59 -0.95
N HIS A 189 -11.40 18.92 -2.22
CA HIS A 189 -10.43 18.26 -3.09
C HIS A 189 -9.08 18.94 -2.91
N ILE A 190 -8.04 18.17 -2.54
CA ILE A 190 -6.66 18.68 -2.51
C ILE A 190 -5.95 18.17 -3.77
N PRO A 191 -5.78 18.99 -4.80
CA PRO A 191 -4.89 18.65 -5.91
C PRO A 191 -3.45 18.76 -5.43
N MET A 192 -2.68 17.66 -5.53
CA MET A 192 -1.22 17.71 -5.43
C MET A 192 -0.64 17.50 -6.84
N ASP A 193 -0.23 18.60 -7.48
CA ASP A 193 0.32 18.60 -8.84
C ASP A 193 1.83 18.32 -8.85
N GLN A 194 2.25 17.16 -9.36
CA GLN A 194 3.66 16.84 -9.66
C GLN A 194 3.82 15.79 -10.80
N CYS A 195 3.10 15.84 -11.92
CA CYS A 195 3.31 14.85 -13.01
C CYS A 195 3.00 15.28 -14.45
N SER A 196 2.84 16.56 -14.76
CA SER A 196 2.81 17.02 -16.16
C SER A 196 4.23 17.48 -16.55
N ASN A 197 4.87 16.81 -17.51
CA ASN A 197 6.20 17.11 -18.11
C ASN A 197 7.47 16.39 -17.60
N ARG A 198 7.44 15.07 -17.40
CA ARG A 198 8.68 14.29 -17.60
C ARG A 198 8.45 13.08 -18.50
N HIS A 199 8.52 13.33 -19.80
CA HIS A 199 8.99 12.32 -20.75
C HIS A 199 10.36 11.83 -20.26
N VAL A 200 10.45 10.57 -19.86
CA VAL A 200 11.74 9.89 -19.70
C VAL A 200 12.19 9.53 -21.11
N SER A 201 13.00 10.39 -21.71
CA SER A 201 13.77 10.04 -22.89
C SER A 201 14.89 9.09 -22.46
N SER A 202 14.88 7.93 -23.12
CA SER A 202 15.99 7.02 -23.46
C SER A 202 17.18 6.89 -22.51
#